data_AF-A0AAU3DDA4-F1
#
_entry.id   AF-A0AAU3DDA4-F1
#
_cell.length_a   1.000
_cell.length_b   1.000
_cell.length_c   1.000
_cell.angle_alpha   90.00
_cell.angle_beta   90.00
_cell.angle_gamma   90.00
#
_symmetry.space_group_name_H-M   'P 1'
#
loop_
_entity.id
_entity.type
_entity.pdbx_description
1 polymer ?
#
loop_
_entity_poly.entity_id
_entity_poly.type
_entity_poly.pdbx_seq_one_letter_code
_entity_poly.pdbx_strand_id
1 'polypeptide(L)'
;MALVYGERLAEFSRERLDGRPVPDDLRALLIAQWEGRDDFARLLGLEFFEPGELHPFLDTGYLSAEELADPEMRAVNAGAARMAAYVKLVAKGGKGWVGYWLHPDEPTAPAWRLIELDTEFTLWHASGSTLAEGAAAEQAGYQDEPDERLAYAQLAAELAALGLPLSTADFDALDDSDYAVDPEKLMETLIEEERARLGLG
;
A
#
# COMPACT_ATOMS: atom_id res chain seq x y z
N MET A 1 5.83 -20.72 18.33
CA MET A 1 4.68 -20.01 17.74
C MET A 1 4.77 -19.79 16.23
N ALA A 2 5.95 -19.65 15.63
CA ALA A 2 6.11 -19.37 14.18
C ALA A 2 5.51 -20.40 13.18
N LEU A 3 5.17 -21.61 13.62
CA LEU A 3 4.59 -22.65 12.76
C LEU A 3 3.10 -22.48 12.48
N VAL A 4 2.34 -21.74 13.31
CA VAL A 4 0.87 -21.71 13.23
C VAL A 4 0.37 -20.89 12.04
N TYR A 5 1.05 -19.80 11.70
CA TYR A 5 0.62 -18.88 10.64
C TYR A 5 1.49 -18.95 9.37
N GLY A 6 2.43 -19.89 9.29
CA GLY A 6 3.39 -19.97 8.19
C GLY A 6 2.73 -20.16 6.81
N GLU A 7 1.70 -21.00 6.73
CA GLU A 7 0.96 -21.23 5.48
C GLU A 7 0.15 -19.99 5.06
N ARG A 8 -0.53 -19.34 6.00
CA ARG A 8 -1.32 -18.12 5.74
C ARG A 8 -0.43 -16.94 5.32
N LEU A 9 0.77 -16.80 5.92
CA LEU A 9 1.78 -15.83 5.48
C LEU A 9 2.28 -16.12 4.07
N ALA A 10 2.52 -17.41 3.75
CA ALA A 10 2.99 -17.80 2.43
C ALA A 10 1.91 -17.59 1.35
N GLU A 11 0.64 -17.80 1.69
CA GLU A 11 -0.51 -17.48 0.84
C GLU A 11 -0.63 -15.97 0.60
N PHE A 12 -0.65 -15.17 1.66
CA PHE A 12 -0.67 -13.71 1.56
C PHE A 12 0.48 -13.18 0.71
N SER A 13 1.70 -13.68 0.94
CA SER A 13 2.88 -13.33 0.15
C SER A 13 2.70 -13.66 -1.34
N ARG A 14 2.17 -14.84 -1.69
CA ARG A 14 1.92 -15.19 -3.10
C ARG A 14 0.88 -14.29 -3.76
N GLU A 15 -0.18 -13.93 -3.05
CA GLU A 15 -1.28 -13.14 -3.61
C GLU A 15 -0.96 -11.64 -3.68
N ARG A 16 -0.29 -11.09 -2.66
CA ARG A 16 -0.09 -9.65 -2.51
C ARG A 16 1.31 -9.17 -2.84
N LEU A 17 2.31 -10.03 -2.67
CA LEU A 17 3.73 -9.66 -2.76
C LEU A 17 4.49 -10.45 -3.83
N ASP A 18 3.79 -11.11 -4.75
CA ASP A 18 4.37 -11.99 -5.79
C ASP A 18 5.32 -13.07 -5.22
N GLY A 19 5.05 -13.56 -4.01
CA GLY A 19 5.88 -14.56 -3.33
C GLY A 19 7.15 -14.01 -2.67
N ARG A 20 7.34 -12.69 -2.63
CA ARG A 20 8.44 -12.05 -1.91
C ARG A 20 8.28 -12.22 -0.39
N PRO A 21 9.38 -12.22 0.38
CA PRO A 21 9.31 -12.29 1.84
C PRO A 21 8.43 -11.18 2.43
N VAL A 22 7.54 -11.53 3.36
CA VAL A 22 6.72 -10.55 4.07
C VAL A 22 7.61 -9.72 5.02
N PRO A 23 7.60 -8.37 4.94
CA PRO A 23 8.27 -7.49 5.91
C PRO A 23 7.87 -7.79 7.35
N ASP A 24 8.78 -7.56 8.30
CA ASP A 24 8.58 -8.02 9.68
C ASP A 24 7.44 -7.29 10.40
N ASP A 25 7.25 -6.00 10.13
CA ASP A 25 6.16 -5.20 10.68
C ASP A 25 4.80 -5.63 10.08
N LEU A 26 4.73 -5.81 8.76
CA LEU A 26 3.54 -6.34 8.09
C LEU A 26 3.20 -7.74 8.61
N ARG A 27 4.20 -8.60 8.82
CA ARG A 27 4.00 -9.92 9.43
C ARG A 27 3.38 -9.81 10.83
N ALA A 28 3.89 -8.91 11.67
CA ALA A 28 3.36 -8.70 13.01
C ALA A 28 1.90 -8.22 12.98
N LEU A 29 1.59 -7.28 12.09
CA LEU A 29 0.23 -6.74 11.90
C LEU A 29 -0.75 -7.80 11.38
N LEU A 30 -0.35 -8.60 10.38
CA LEU A 30 -1.17 -9.71 9.86
C LEU A 30 -1.46 -10.76 10.92
N ILE A 31 -0.44 -11.16 11.70
CA ILE A 31 -0.62 -12.13 12.79
C ILE A 31 -1.58 -11.56 13.82
N ALA A 32 -1.46 -10.28 14.20
CA ALA A 32 -2.38 -9.66 15.13
C ALA A 32 -3.83 -9.69 14.61
N GLN A 33 -4.07 -9.34 13.33
CA GLN A 33 -5.41 -9.46 12.72
C GLN A 33 -5.95 -10.89 12.85
N TRP A 34 -5.13 -11.90 12.57
CA TRP A 34 -5.56 -13.30 12.62
C TRP A 34 -5.75 -13.87 14.03
N GLU A 35 -5.11 -13.25 15.03
CA GLU A 35 -5.36 -13.50 16.44
C GLU A 35 -6.60 -12.76 16.97
N GLY A 36 -7.24 -11.91 16.15
CA GLY A 36 -8.38 -11.09 16.55
C GLY A 36 -7.98 -9.88 17.39
N ARG A 37 -6.72 -9.47 17.32
CA ARG A 37 -6.19 -8.26 17.95
C ARG A 37 -6.41 -7.06 17.03
N ASP A 38 -7.50 -6.35 17.27
CA ASP A 38 -7.93 -5.18 16.48
C ASP A 38 -7.29 -3.85 16.92
N ASP A 39 -6.50 -3.87 18.00
CA ASP A 39 -5.82 -2.69 18.56
C ASP A 39 -4.94 -1.99 17.53
N PHE A 40 -4.13 -2.74 16.78
CA PHE A 40 -3.27 -2.18 15.73
C PHE A 40 -4.07 -1.65 14.54
N ALA A 41 -5.05 -2.42 14.06
CA ALA A 41 -5.89 -2.05 12.94
C ALA A 41 -6.63 -0.73 13.21
N ARG A 42 -7.16 -0.57 14.43
CA ARG A 42 -7.83 0.65 14.87
C ARG A 42 -6.87 1.84 15.00
N LEU A 43 -5.66 1.63 15.53
CA LEU A 43 -4.68 2.71 15.71
C LEU A 43 -4.09 3.20 14.40
N LEU A 44 -3.85 2.29 13.46
CA LEU A 44 -3.23 2.59 12.17
C LEU A 44 -4.27 2.87 11.07
N GLY A 45 -5.57 2.66 11.36
CA GLY A 45 -6.62 2.78 10.36
C GLY A 45 -6.46 1.81 9.19
N LEU A 46 -6.01 0.58 9.46
CA LEU A 46 -5.71 -0.43 8.43
C LEU A 46 -6.67 -1.62 8.51
N GLU A 47 -7.08 -2.09 7.33
CA GLU A 47 -7.77 -3.37 7.14
C GLU A 47 -7.00 -4.19 6.09
N PHE A 48 -6.35 -5.29 6.49
CA PHE A 48 -5.58 -6.11 5.55
C PHE A 48 -6.49 -6.90 4.64
N PHE A 49 -6.11 -7.00 3.37
CA PHE A 49 -6.85 -7.81 2.40
C PHE A 49 -6.92 -9.28 2.82
N GLU A 50 -8.11 -9.87 2.71
CA GLU A 50 -8.32 -11.30 2.87
C GLU A 50 -8.01 -12.07 1.57
N PRO A 51 -7.83 -13.41 1.67
CA PRO A 51 -7.57 -14.25 0.51
C PRO A 51 -8.62 -14.09 -0.58
N GLY A 52 -8.17 -13.94 -1.82
CA GLY A 52 -9.03 -13.82 -2.99
C GLY A 52 -9.69 -12.46 -3.23
N GLU A 53 -9.50 -11.47 -2.35
CA GLU A 53 -9.92 -10.10 -2.68
C GLU A 53 -9.14 -9.57 -3.89
N LEU A 54 -9.81 -8.91 -4.84
CA LEU A 54 -9.13 -8.40 -6.03
C LEU A 54 -8.18 -7.25 -5.69
N HIS A 55 -7.09 -7.13 -6.45
CA HIS A 55 -6.26 -5.94 -6.42
C HIS A 55 -7.07 -4.75 -6.99
N PRO A 56 -7.05 -3.55 -6.39
CA PRO A 56 -7.82 -2.40 -6.87
C PRO A 56 -7.68 -2.11 -8.38
N PHE A 57 -6.45 -2.10 -8.92
CA PHE A 57 -6.21 -1.98 -10.37
C PHE A 57 -6.80 -3.07 -11.27
N LEU A 58 -7.21 -4.20 -10.70
CA LEU A 58 -7.81 -5.33 -11.43
C LEU A 58 -9.31 -5.45 -11.19
N ASP A 59 -9.84 -4.72 -10.21
CA ASP A 59 -11.27 -4.70 -9.94
C ASP A 59 -11.95 -3.79 -10.97
N THR A 60 -12.67 -4.39 -11.90
CA THR A 60 -13.49 -3.68 -12.89
C THR A 60 -14.97 -3.95 -12.69
N GLY A 61 -15.36 -4.56 -11.55
CA GLY A 61 -16.73 -4.98 -11.27
C GLY A 61 -17.71 -3.83 -11.10
N TYR A 62 -17.20 -2.62 -10.87
CA TYR A 62 -18.00 -1.39 -10.77
C TYR A 62 -18.35 -0.77 -12.13
N LEU A 63 -17.71 -1.21 -13.22
CA LEU A 63 -17.94 -0.67 -14.56
C LEU A 63 -19.16 -1.32 -15.23
N SER A 64 -19.94 -0.52 -15.94
CA SER A 64 -21.02 -0.98 -16.81
C SER A 64 -20.48 -1.66 -18.08
N ALA A 65 -21.34 -2.40 -18.77
CA ALA A 65 -21.00 -3.02 -20.05
C ALA A 65 -20.62 -1.99 -21.13
N GLU A 66 -21.18 -0.78 -21.06
CA GLU A 66 -20.87 0.32 -21.99
C GLU A 66 -19.46 0.88 -21.71
N GLU A 67 -19.12 1.11 -20.43
CA GLU A 67 -17.78 1.55 -20.03
C GLU A 67 -16.71 0.49 -20.34
N LEU A 68 -17.02 -0.80 -20.14
CA LEU A 68 -16.10 -1.88 -20.51
C LEU A 68 -15.89 -2.00 -22.03
N ALA A 69 -16.85 -1.53 -22.84
CA ALA A 69 -16.74 -1.52 -24.29
C ALA A 69 -16.01 -0.28 -24.83
N ASP A 70 -15.94 0.81 -24.06
CA ASP A 70 -15.26 2.03 -24.44
C ASP A 70 -13.74 1.79 -24.64
N PRO A 71 -13.19 2.03 -25.85
CA PRO A 71 -11.77 1.89 -26.12
C PRO A 71 -10.87 2.69 -25.16
N GLU A 72 -11.30 3.87 -24.73
CA GLU A 72 -10.53 4.72 -23.80
C GLU A 72 -10.42 4.05 -22.43
N MET A 73 -11.56 3.63 -21.86
CA MET A 73 -11.59 2.88 -20.60
C MET A 73 -10.82 1.56 -20.67
N ARG A 74 -10.85 0.88 -21.82
CA ARG A 74 -10.06 -0.33 -22.03
C ARG A 74 -8.56 -0.07 -21.99
N ALA A 75 -8.11 1.07 -22.51
CA ALA A 75 -6.70 1.46 -22.41
C ALA A 75 -6.31 1.77 -20.96
N VAL A 76 -7.15 2.54 -20.25
CA VAL A 76 -6.94 2.88 -18.84
C VAL A 76 -6.84 1.62 -17.98
N ASN A 77 -7.81 0.71 -18.08
CA ASN A 77 -7.83 -0.54 -17.32
C ASN A 77 -6.62 -1.44 -17.64
N ALA A 78 -6.20 -1.49 -18.91
CA ALA A 78 -5.03 -2.26 -19.31
C ALA A 78 -3.72 -1.65 -18.76
N GLY A 79 -3.59 -0.32 -18.75
CA GLY A 79 -2.47 0.38 -18.14
C GLY A 79 -2.41 0.16 -16.64
N ALA A 80 -3.54 0.32 -15.94
CA ALA A 80 -3.67 0.04 -14.51
C ALA A 80 -3.32 -1.42 -14.16
N ALA A 81 -3.80 -2.38 -14.95
CA ALA A 81 -3.45 -3.80 -14.76
C ALA A 81 -1.95 -4.07 -14.89
N ARG A 82 -1.24 -3.33 -15.76
CA ARG A 82 0.23 -3.39 -15.85
C ARG A 82 0.89 -2.76 -14.63
N MET A 83 0.31 -1.70 -14.05
CA MET A 83 0.80 -1.05 -12.84
C MET A 83 0.80 -2.00 -11.62
N ALA A 84 -0.14 -2.95 -11.55
CA ALA A 84 -0.19 -3.98 -10.51
C ALA A 84 1.06 -4.90 -10.47
N ALA A 85 1.90 -4.89 -11.51
CA ALA A 85 3.20 -5.57 -11.48
C ALA A 85 4.19 -4.88 -10.53
N TYR A 86 4.07 -3.56 -10.34
CA TYR A 86 5.00 -2.73 -9.58
C TYR A 86 4.45 -2.28 -8.23
N VAL A 87 3.13 -2.07 -8.13
CA VAL A 87 2.45 -1.68 -6.90
C VAL A 87 1.88 -2.91 -6.20
N LYS A 88 2.25 -3.11 -4.94
CA LYS A 88 1.81 -4.25 -4.11
C LYS A 88 1.01 -3.75 -2.92
N LEU A 89 -0.29 -3.59 -3.13
CA LEU A 89 -1.25 -3.17 -2.09
C LEU A 89 -1.52 -4.31 -1.11
N VAL A 90 -1.46 -3.99 0.19
CA VAL A 90 -1.55 -4.98 1.28
C VAL A 90 -2.68 -4.71 2.26
N ALA A 91 -3.17 -3.47 2.33
CA ALA A 91 -4.28 -3.09 3.18
C ALA A 91 -5.11 -1.96 2.58
N LYS A 92 -6.37 -1.86 3.01
CA LYS A 92 -7.22 -0.66 2.91
C LYS A 92 -6.86 0.26 4.07
N GLY A 93 -6.86 1.58 3.85
CA GLY A 93 -6.46 2.57 4.84
C GLY A 93 -5.76 3.77 4.19
N GLY A 94 -5.41 4.76 5.01
CA GLY A 94 -4.86 6.04 4.52
C GLY A 94 -5.82 6.71 3.55
N LYS A 95 -5.33 7.09 2.36
CA LYS A 95 -6.16 7.70 1.30
C LYS A 95 -7.08 6.73 0.56
N GLY A 96 -6.91 5.42 0.76
CA GLY A 96 -7.74 4.37 0.17
C GLY A 96 -7.12 3.00 0.38
N TRP A 97 -5.95 2.80 -0.19
CA TRP A 97 -5.13 1.59 -0.05
C TRP A 97 -3.67 1.93 0.14
N VAL A 98 -2.96 1.07 0.85
CA VAL A 98 -1.52 1.22 1.13
C VAL A 98 -0.76 -0.05 0.78
N GLY A 99 0.48 0.12 0.35
CA GLY A 99 1.34 -0.99 -0.03
C GLY A 99 2.76 -0.57 -0.35
N TYR A 100 3.35 -1.28 -1.30
CA TYR A 100 4.74 -1.11 -1.67
C TYR A 100 4.94 -0.79 -3.15
N TRP A 101 5.83 0.16 -3.41
CA TRP A 101 6.38 0.47 -4.72
C TRP A 101 7.65 -0.34 -4.97
N LEU A 102 7.60 -1.26 -5.93
CA LEU A 102 8.65 -2.25 -6.19
C LEU A 102 9.16 -2.20 -7.63
N HIS A 103 9.21 -1.01 -8.23
CA HIS A 103 9.73 -0.85 -9.58
C HIS A 103 11.22 -1.25 -9.66
N PRO A 104 11.66 -2.00 -10.70
CA PRO A 104 13.01 -2.55 -10.77
C PRO A 104 14.14 -1.51 -10.83
N ASP A 105 13.82 -0.29 -11.27
CA ASP A 105 14.78 0.82 -11.33
C ASP A 105 14.87 1.60 -10.01
N GLU A 106 14.06 1.26 -8.99
CA GLU A 106 14.25 1.80 -7.65
C GLU A 106 15.52 1.24 -7.00
N PRO A 107 16.17 2.00 -6.10
CA PRO A 107 17.25 1.48 -5.28
C PRO A 107 16.83 0.20 -4.54
N THR A 108 17.73 -0.78 -4.50
CA THR A 108 17.47 -2.05 -3.78
C THR A 108 17.40 -1.91 -2.25
N ALA A 109 17.74 -0.74 -1.72
CA ALA A 109 17.64 -0.39 -0.31
C ALA A 109 17.08 1.05 -0.16
N PRO A 110 16.00 1.27 0.62
CA PRO A 110 15.20 0.23 1.27
C PRO A 110 14.46 -0.64 0.23
N ALA A 111 14.34 -1.94 0.50
CA ALA A 111 13.75 -2.90 -0.45
C ALA A 111 12.22 -2.76 -0.59
N TRP A 112 11.58 -2.01 0.31
CA TRP A 112 10.15 -1.88 0.45
C TRP A 112 9.80 -0.41 0.63
N ARG A 113 9.63 0.31 -0.48
CA ARG A 113 9.18 1.71 -0.44
C ARG A 113 7.67 1.73 -0.31
N LEU A 114 7.14 2.50 0.64
CA LEU A 114 5.70 2.61 0.82
C LEU A 114 5.08 3.41 -0.31
N ILE A 115 3.82 3.14 -0.63
CA ILE A 115 3.01 3.91 -1.59
C ILE A 115 1.55 3.79 -1.19
N GLU A 116 0.78 4.84 -1.46
CA GLU A 116 -0.68 4.84 -1.31
C GLU A 116 -1.37 4.99 -2.66
N LEU A 117 -2.57 4.41 -2.75
CA LEU A 117 -3.49 4.59 -3.86
C LEU A 117 -4.80 5.10 -3.26
N ASP A 118 -5.29 6.23 -3.75
CA ASP A 118 -6.60 6.72 -3.32
C ASP A 118 -7.76 6.11 -4.12
N THR A 119 -8.99 6.41 -3.71
CA THR A 119 -10.20 5.91 -4.38
C THR A 119 -10.46 6.50 -5.76
N GLU A 120 -9.73 7.54 -6.14
CA GLU A 120 -9.75 8.17 -7.47
C GLU A 120 -8.64 7.62 -8.38
N PHE A 121 -7.90 6.61 -7.92
CA PHE A 121 -6.77 5.97 -8.59
C PHE A 121 -5.52 6.86 -8.75
N THR A 122 -5.36 7.85 -7.88
CA THR A 122 -4.11 8.63 -7.78
C THR A 122 -3.13 7.93 -6.83
N LEU A 123 -1.87 7.83 -7.25
CA LEU A 123 -0.77 7.29 -6.46
C LEU A 123 -0.07 8.39 -5.67
N TRP A 124 0.10 8.14 -4.39
CA TRP A 124 0.68 9.07 -3.43
C TRP A 124 1.96 8.50 -2.82
N HIS A 125 2.95 9.38 -2.66
CA HIS A 125 4.11 9.07 -1.84
C HIS A 125 3.69 8.88 -0.38
N ALA A 126 4.25 7.87 0.28
CA ALA A 126 4.02 7.60 1.69
C ALA A 126 5.36 7.58 2.43
N SER A 127 5.45 8.36 3.51
CA SER A 127 6.68 8.50 4.30
C SER A 127 6.91 7.30 5.22
N GLY A 128 8.18 7.05 5.57
CA GLY A 128 8.58 5.99 6.49
C GLY A 128 9.19 4.76 5.80
N SER A 129 9.86 3.93 6.58
CA SER A 129 10.59 2.75 6.09
C SER A 129 9.83 1.44 6.34
N THR A 130 8.69 1.49 7.03
CA THR A 130 7.85 0.34 7.38
C THR A 130 6.37 0.70 7.20
N LEU A 131 5.51 -0.29 6.93
CA LEU A 131 4.08 -0.06 6.76
C LEU A 131 3.46 0.58 8.01
N ALA A 132 3.91 0.15 9.19
CA ALA A 132 3.45 0.72 10.46
C ALA A 132 3.81 2.20 10.60
N GLU A 133 5.00 2.63 10.16
CA GLU A 133 5.41 4.03 10.18
C GLU A 133 4.58 4.88 9.21
N GLY A 134 4.42 4.44 7.97
CA GLY A 134 3.63 5.21 7.00
C GLY A 134 2.16 5.32 7.39
N ALA A 135 1.56 4.24 7.88
CA ALA A 135 0.20 4.29 8.38
C ALA A 135 0.05 5.18 9.63
N ALA A 136 1.02 5.17 10.54
CA ALA A 136 1.01 6.07 11.70
C ALA A 136 1.21 7.54 11.30
N ALA A 137 2.05 7.82 10.29
CA ALA A 137 2.27 9.16 9.76
C ALA A 137 0.98 9.70 9.12
N GLU A 138 0.31 8.91 8.29
CA GLU A 138 -0.97 9.31 7.70
C GLU A 138 -2.06 9.49 8.77
N GLN A 139 -2.15 8.60 9.77
CA GLN A 139 -3.09 8.75 10.89
C GLN A 139 -2.83 10.00 11.74
N ALA A 140 -1.58 10.43 11.89
CA ALA A 140 -1.25 11.64 12.64
C ALA A 140 -1.92 12.89 12.04
N GLY A 141 -2.12 12.94 10.71
CA GLY A 141 -2.81 14.03 10.02
C GLY A 141 -4.34 14.06 10.22
N TYR A 142 -4.92 12.99 10.75
CA TYR A 142 -6.37 12.87 10.98
C TYR A 142 -6.79 13.04 12.45
N GLN A 143 -5.84 13.22 13.37
CA GLN A 143 -6.15 13.39 14.79
C GLN A 143 -6.62 14.81 15.11
N ASP A 144 -7.34 14.94 16.22
CA ASP A 144 -7.74 16.25 16.78
C ASP A 144 -6.54 17.09 17.26
N GLU A 145 -5.36 16.47 17.42
CA GLU A 145 -4.11 17.14 17.78
C GLU A 145 -3.58 17.96 16.58
N PRO A 146 -3.48 19.30 16.69
CA PRO A 146 -3.05 20.14 15.57
C PRO A 146 -1.58 19.95 15.14
N ASP A 147 -0.74 19.38 16.02
CA ASP A 147 0.66 19.09 15.72
C ASP A 147 0.87 17.61 15.35
N GLU A 148 1.02 17.35 14.05
CA GLU A 148 1.29 16.01 13.50
C GLU A 148 2.50 15.33 14.15
N ARG A 149 3.52 16.10 14.56
CA ARG A 149 4.71 15.53 15.23
C ARG A 149 4.35 14.94 16.58
N LEU A 150 3.49 15.64 17.33
CA LEU A 150 3.02 15.20 18.63
C LEU A 150 2.06 14.01 18.49
N ALA A 151 1.12 14.07 17.53
CA ALA A 151 0.21 12.99 17.21
C ALA A 151 0.96 11.70 16.83
N TYR A 152 1.95 11.81 15.94
CA TYR A 152 2.80 10.69 15.54
C TYR A 152 3.59 10.11 16.73
N ALA A 153 4.20 10.95 17.56
CA ALA A 153 4.94 10.49 18.74
C ALA A 153 4.04 9.74 19.74
N GLN A 154 2.77 10.16 19.88
CA GLN A 154 1.77 9.46 20.69
C GLN A 154 1.43 8.08 20.10
N LEU A 155 1.14 8.02 18.79
CA LEU A 155 0.91 6.75 18.08
C LEU A 155 2.10 5.81 18.22
N ALA A 156 3.33 6.30 18.05
CA ALA A 156 4.55 5.51 18.21
C ALA A 156 4.67 4.91 19.63
N ALA A 157 4.31 5.67 20.66
CA ALA A 157 4.32 5.20 22.05
C ALA A 157 3.23 4.14 22.31
N GLU A 158 2.02 4.33 21.75
CA GLU A 158 0.93 3.37 21.86
C GLU A 158 1.25 2.05 21.14
N LEU A 159 1.79 2.11 19.92
CA LEU A 159 2.22 0.93 19.16
C LEU A 159 3.34 0.18 19.89
N ALA A 160 4.31 0.89 20.46
CA ALA A 160 5.36 0.28 21.27
C ALA A 160 4.80 -0.44 22.52
N ALA A 161 3.80 0.14 23.20
CA ALA A 161 3.14 -0.48 24.34
C ALA A 161 2.39 -1.77 23.97
N LEU A 162 1.92 -1.87 22.71
CA LEU A 162 1.25 -3.05 22.15
C LEU A 162 2.21 -4.11 21.59
N GLY A 163 3.51 -3.81 21.55
CA GLY A 163 4.57 -4.71 21.10
C GLY A 163 5.03 -4.51 19.65
N LEU A 164 4.68 -3.39 19.01
CA LEU A 164 5.12 -3.01 17.67
C LEU A 164 5.87 -1.65 17.71
N PRO A 165 7.09 -1.58 18.24
CA PRO A 165 7.83 -0.33 18.26
C PRO A 165 8.21 0.11 16.83
N LEU A 166 7.97 1.38 16.51
CA LEU A 166 8.47 2.01 15.29
C LEU A 166 9.98 2.25 15.38
N SER A 167 10.66 2.44 14.24
CA SER A 167 12.11 2.66 14.25
C SER A 167 12.49 4.05 14.77
N THR A 168 11.56 5.01 14.64
CA THR A 168 11.67 6.37 15.17
C THR A 168 10.32 6.87 15.70
N ALA A 169 10.37 7.69 16.76
CA ALA A 169 9.22 8.48 17.25
C ALA A 169 9.27 9.94 16.75
N ASP A 170 10.30 10.29 15.99
CA ASP A 170 10.46 11.60 15.36
C ASP A 170 9.86 11.55 13.94
N PHE A 171 8.77 12.30 13.74
CA PHE A 171 8.07 12.39 12.46
C PHE A 171 8.97 12.97 11.35
N ASP A 172 9.82 13.94 11.68
CA ASP A 172 10.71 14.57 10.69
C ASP A 172 11.88 13.65 10.28
N ALA A 173 12.06 12.52 10.97
CA ALA A 173 13.07 11.51 10.66
C ALA A 173 12.54 10.37 9.78
N LEU A 174 11.25 10.41 9.40
CA LEU A 174 10.68 9.44 8.46
C LEU A 174 11.34 9.57 7.08
N ASP A 175 11.47 8.44 6.39
CA ASP A 175 11.96 8.44 5.01
C ASP A 175 10.95 9.12 4.10
N ASP A 176 11.34 10.29 3.58
CA ASP A 176 10.61 11.10 2.58
C ASP A 176 11.45 11.30 1.32
N SER A 177 12.27 10.31 0.96
CA SER A 177 13.04 10.39 -0.27
C SER A 177 12.13 10.28 -1.50
N ASP A 178 12.47 10.96 -2.60
CA ASP A 178 11.72 10.82 -3.85
C ASP A 178 11.84 9.40 -4.45
N TYR A 179 10.83 8.96 -5.20
CA TYR A 179 10.93 7.78 -6.06
C TYR A 179 11.89 8.03 -7.23
N ALA A 180 12.72 7.04 -7.56
CA ALA A 180 13.54 7.10 -8.76
C ALA A 180 12.68 7.06 -10.02
N VAL A 181 11.57 6.33 -9.98
CA VAL A 181 10.54 6.30 -11.02
C VAL A 181 9.24 6.82 -10.45
N ASP A 182 8.76 7.91 -11.02
CA ASP A 182 7.50 8.55 -10.67
C ASP A 182 6.31 7.63 -11.03
N PRO A 183 5.54 7.14 -10.04
CA PRO A 183 4.46 6.19 -10.26
C PRO A 183 3.32 6.75 -11.13
N GLU A 184 3.00 8.03 -10.97
CA GLU A 184 1.93 8.70 -11.75
C GLU A 184 2.34 8.83 -13.21
N LYS A 185 3.56 9.31 -13.47
CA LYS A 185 4.09 9.38 -14.85
C LYS A 185 4.19 8.00 -15.50
N LEU A 186 4.52 6.96 -14.71
CA LEU A 186 4.52 5.60 -15.23
C LEU A 186 3.10 5.15 -15.58
N MET A 187 2.11 5.40 -14.72
CA MET A 187 0.70 5.08 -15.01
C MET A 187 0.24 5.74 -16.31
N GLU A 188 0.46 7.05 -16.47
CA GLU A 188 0.15 7.79 -17.70
C GLU A 188 0.82 7.15 -18.92
N THR A 189 2.11 6.83 -18.81
CA THR A 189 2.87 6.20 -19.91
C THR A 189 2.28 4.84 -20.29
N LEU A 190 1.95 3.99 -19.32
CA LEU A 190 1.36 2.68 -19.56
C LEU A 190 -0.01 2.81 -20.24
N ILE A 191 -0.83 3.78 -19.84
CA ILE A 191 -2.14 4.05 -20.45
C ILE A 191 -1.96 4.53 -21.90
N GLU A 192 -1.04 5.45 -22.16
CA GLU A 192 -0.76 5.94 -23.53
C GLU A 192 -0.23 4.84 -24.46
N GLU A 193 0.60 3.92 -23.96
CA GLU A 193 1.02 2.74 -24.71
C GLU A 193 -0.17 1.85 -25.09
N GLU A 194 -1.13 1.66 -24.18
CA GLU A 194 -2.34 0.88 -24.45
C GLU A 194 -3.30 1.61 -25.41
N ARG A 195 -3.42 2.93 -25.30
CA ARG A 195 -4.15 3.78 -26.25
C ARG A 195 -3.59 3.61 -27.66
N ALA A 196 -2.27 3.75 -27.81
CA ALA A 196 -1.58 3.58 -29.09
C ALA A 196 -1.79 2.16 -29.66
N ARG A 197 -1.75 1.12 -28.81
CA ARG A 197 -2.02 -0.28 -29.21
C ARG A 197 -3.44 -0.48 -29.72
N LEU A 198 -4.41 0.27 -29.20
CA LEU A 198 -5.81 0.27 -29.65
C LEU A 198 -6.05 1.21 -30.85
N GLY A 199 -5.03 1.95 -31.31
CA GLY A 199 -5.14 2.90 -32.41
C GLY A 199 -5.79 4.23 -32.01
N LEU A 200 -5.78 4.55 -30.71
CA LEU A 200 -6.20 5.83 -30.15
C LEU A 200 -4.96 6.74 -30.10
N GLY A 201 -4.93 7.82 -30.88
CA GLY A 201 -3.82 8.76 -30.96
C GLY A 201 -4.25 10.12 -31.48
#